data_AF-A0A510NVW2-F1
#
_entry.id   AF-A0A510NVW2-F1
#
_cell.length_a   1.000
_cell.length_b   1.000
_cell.length_c   1.000
_cell.angle_alpha   90.00
_cell.angle_beta   90.00
_cell.angle_gamma   90.00
#
_symmetry.space_group_name_H-M   'P 1'
#
loop_
_entity.id
_entity.type
_entity.pdbx_description
1 polymer ?
#
loop_
_entity_poly.entity_id
_entity_poly.type
_entity_poly.pdbx_seq_one_letter_code
_entity_poly.pdbx_strand_id
1 'polypeptide(L)'
;MVDEWSCLLLGPYRKSFVAACTEAEADDGRLQAVLDSYFSTWKTSLMADDLSRLQMLARYAQIRDYVKVIHLGDEYNFETTLPFSVIWPRHEDGQVVAEAFGVELLNSMLAMQHLCPDRLKIRDNCSVGTRSNPETEAILARDTLGGAELAVADFVLRKELSTTTFIAAKLPNEHQGQGTGLSILRKVEICLSHNLNSNSYWANQILLHAPALKELSLSFSQPRPMPNTPYFILYNATLPALEKLELSMADLSVPSIMAILSNSKQSLTGISFHLMTLGNNSTWVELLNRIHNEFPHLTWFKLSNLTEGIGRLRITFPGLDKDSVVGEPYKNGLKLIQRGPEGAKCIPGVEYGGPDANHVLRIVTEYAVAASIRP
;
A
#
# COMPACT_ATOMS: atom_id res chain seq x y z
N MET A 1 -5.57 32.10 -24.68
CA MET A 1 -5.58 30.66 -24.36
C MET A 1 -4.46 30.32 -23.38
N VAL A 2 -3.18 30.44 -23.75
CA VAL A 2 -2.03 30.21 -22.83
C VAL A 2 -2.09 31.10 -21.58
N ASP A 3 -2.46 32.38 -21.72
CA ASP A 3 -2.60 33.29 -20.58
C ASP A 3 -3.68 32.86 -19.58
N GLU A 4 -4.78 32.26 -20.06
CA GLU A 4 -5.86 31.76 -19.21
C GLU A 4 -5.44 30.48 -18.47
N TRP A 5 -4.74 29.57 -19.16
CA TRP A 5 -4.18 28.37 -18.54
C TRP A 5 -3.09 28.71 -17.52
N SER A 6 -2.32 29.76 -17.78
CA SER A 6 -1.25 30.22 -16.88
C SER A 6 -1.78 30.65 -15.51
N CYS A 7 -3.05 31.07 -15.41
CA CYS A 7 -3.71 31.44 -14.15
C CYS A 7 -3.93 30.25 -13.20
N LEU A 8 -3.84 29.02 -13.71
CA LEU A 8 -3.93 27.80 -12.89
C LEU A 8 -2.64 27.51 -12.13
N LEU A 9 -1.51 28.03 -12.63
CA LEU A 9 -0.18 27.78 -12.08
C LEU A 9 0.21 28.85 -11.07
N LEU A 10 0.94 28.44 -10.03
CA LEU A 10 1.49 29.35 -9.02
C LEU A 10 2.52 30.30 -9.67
N GLY A 11 2.66 31.50 -9.11
CA GLY A 11 3.48 32.60 -9.64
C GLY A 11 4.84 32.25 -10.27
N PRO A 12 5.71 31.43 -9.63
CA PRO A 12 7.00 31.06 -10.22
C PRO A 12 6.86 30.12 -11.43
N TYR A 13 5.87 29.22 -11.44
CA TYR A 13 5.63 28.30 -12.55
C TYR A 13 4.90 28.96 -13.71
N ARG A 14 4.13 30.01 -13.44
CA ARG A 14 3.39 30.77 -14.46
C ARG A 14 4.30 31.35 -15.53
N LYS A 15 5.39 32.02 -15.14
CA LYS A 15 6.33 32.65 -16.09
C LYS A 15 7.05 31.61 -16.95
N SER A 16 7.51 30.52 -16.34
CA SER A 16 8.19 29.44 -17.04
C SER A 16 7.26 28.71 -18.01
N PHE A 17 6.00 28.51 -17.63
CA PHE A 17 5.00 27.89 -18.49
C PHE A 17 4.70 28.74 -19.73
N VAL A 18 4.46 30.04 -19.55
CA VAL A 18 4.20 30.95 -20.69
C VAL A 18 5.37 30.94 -21.65
N ALA A 19 6.61 31.05 -21.15
CA ALA A 19 7.81 30.97 -21.99
C ALA A 19 7.91 29.63 -22.76
N ALA A 20 7.70 28.51 -22.07
CA ALA A 20 7.73 27.18 -22.69
C ALA A 20 6.64 27.00 -23.75
N CYS A 21 5.43 27.54 -23.53
CA CYS A 21 4.36 27.53 -24.52
C CYS A 21 4.69 28.41 -25.73
N THR A 22 5.25 29.61 -25.54
CA THR A 22 5.65 30.49 -26.66
C THR A 22 6.77 29.87 -27.50
N GLU A 23 7.70 29.14 -26.88
CA GLU A 23 8.74 28.39 -27.62
C GLU A 23 8.18 27.18 -28.39
N ALA A 24 7.09 26.60 -27.87
CA ALA A 24 6.45 25.41 -28.45
C ALA A 24 5.31 25.73 -29.45
N GLU A 25 4.84 26.99 -29.53
CA GLU A 25 3.65 27.41 -30.30
C GLU A 25 3.67 27.05 -31.80
N ALA A 26 4.84 26.70 -32.35
CA ALA A 26 5.00 26.28 -33.75
C ALA A 26 4.91 24.75 -33.98
N ASP A 27 4.86 23.93 -32.92
CA ASP A 27 4.88 22.45 -32.99
C ASP A 27 3.88 21.86 -31.98
N ASP A 28 2.76 21.35 -32.48
CA ASP A 28 1.69 20.73 -31.69
C ASP A 28 2.21 19.61 -30.78
N GLY A 29 3.20 18.83 -31.22
CA GLY A 29 3.78 17.76 -30.41
C GLY A 29 4.60 18.30 -29.24
N ARG A 30 5.31 19.41 -29.43
CA ARG A 30 6.04 20.10 -28.36
C ARG A 30 5.08 20.76 -27.37
N LEU A 31 3.99 21.35 -27.86
CA LEU A 31 2.98 21.96 -27.00
C LEU A 31 2.30 20.91 -26.11
N GLN A 32 1.97 19.73 -26.66
CA GLN A 32 1.44 18.60 -25.88
C GLN A 32 2.42 18.16 -24.79
N ALA A 33 3.72 18.05 -25.11
CA ALA A 33 4.74 17.69 -24.12
C ALA A 33 4.86 18.72 -22.99
N VAL A 34 4.75 20.02 -23.31
CA VAL A 34 4.69 21.10 -22.30
C VAL A 34 3.45 20.92 -21.43
N LEU A 35 2.27 20.76 -22.00
CA LEU A 35 1.03 20.58 -21.23
C LEU A 35 1.09 19.35 -20.32
N ASP A 36 1.58 18.21 -20.82
CA ASP A 36 1.81 17.01 -20.02
C ASP A 36 2.78 17.28 -18.87
N SER A 37 3.88 18.02 -19.09
CA SER A 37 4.86 18.30 -18.03
C SER A 37 4.30 19.16 -16.88
N TYR A 38 3.37 20.07 -17.17
CA TYR A 38 2.83 21.01 -16.18
C TYR A 38 1.50 20.54 -15.56
N PHE A 39 0.65 19.84 -16.32
CA PHE A 39 -0.72 19.49 -15.89
C PHE A 39 -0.93 17.99 -15.63
N SER A 40 0.02 17.11 -15.96
CA SER A 40 -0.14 15.66 -15.71
C SER A 40 -0.37 15.28 -14.26
N THR A 41 0.17 16.07 -13.32
CA THR A 41 -0.06 15.90 -11.89
C THR A 41 -0.61 17.19 -11.31
N TRP A 42 -1.88 17.17 -10.92
CA TRP A 42 -2.52 18.30 -10.25
C TRP A 42 -2.44 18.14 -8.74
N LYS A 43 -1.81 19.11 -8.06
CA LYS A 43 -1.71 19.15 -6.60
C LYS A 43 -2.74 20.11 -6.03
N THR A 44 -3.47 19.70 -5.00
CA THR A 44 -4.48 20.53 -4.35
C THR A 44 -4.63 20.16 -2.88
N SER A 45 -4.79 21.15 -2.02
CA SER A 45 -5.22 20.98 -0.63
C SER A 45 -6.74 20.89 -0.47
N LEU A 46 -7.50 21.09 -1.57
CA LEU A 46 -8.96 21.28 -1.60
C LEU A 46 -9.48 22.48 -0.79
N MET A 47 -8.58 23.40 -0.41
CA MET A 47 -8.88 24.60 0.34
C MET A 47 -8.83 25.85 -0.54
N ALA A 48 -9.70 26.82 -0.25
CA ALA A 48 -9.67 28.19 -0.78
C ALA A 48 -9.25 28.28 -2.26
N ASP A 49 -8.13 28.94 -2.55
CA ASP A 49 -7.61 29.17 -3.91
C ASP A 49 -7.28 27.88 -4.66
N ASP A 50 -6.87 26.80 -3.98
CA ASP A 50 -6.61 25.50 -4.62
C ASP A 50 -7.91 24.89 -5.17
N LEU A 51 -9.01 25.06 -4.42
CA LEU A 51 -10.32 24.60 -4.84
C LEU A 51 -10.85 25.41 -6.03
N SER A 52 -10.71 26.74 -5.99
CA SER A 52 -11.07 27.60 -7.12
C SER A 52 -10.28 27.27 -8.38
N ARG A 53 -8.97 27.01 -8.25
CA ARG A 53 -8.13 26.59 -9.40
C ARG A 53 -8.52 25.21 -9.93
N LEU A 54 -8.87 24.26 -9.05
CA LEU A 54 -9.38 22.95 -9.47
C LEU A 54 -10.72 23.08 -10.23
N GLN A 55 -11.62 23.96 -9.78
CA GLN A 55 -12.87 24.25 -10.50
C GLN A 55 -12.61 24.87 -11.88
N MET A 56 -11.67 25.80 -11.97
CA MET A 56 -11.28 26.38 -13.25
C MET A 56 -10.71 25.32 -14.19
N LEU A 57 -9.80 24.46 -13.69
CA LEU A 57 -9.22 23.36 -14.45
C LEU A 57 -10.30 22.42 -15.03
N ALA A 58 -11.28 22.03 -14.21
CA ALA A 58 -12.39 21.17 -14.65
C ALA A 58 -13.26 21.78 -15.77
N ARG A 59 -13.28 23.12 -15.91
CA ARG A 59 -14.01 23.83 -16.98
C ARG A 59 -13.24 23.90 -18.29
N TYR A 60 -11.91 23.81 -18.26
CA TYR A 60 -11.09 23.93 -19.46
C TYR A 60 -10.93 22.55 -20.14
N ALA A 61 -11.82 22.27 -21.09
CA ALA A 61 -11.84 21.02 -21.86
C ALA A 61 -10.49 20.66 -22.51
N GLN A 62 -9.69 21.65 -22.89
CA GLN A 62 -8.42 21.48 -23.58
C GLN A 62 -7.27 20.98 -22.69
N ILE A 63 -7.36 21.16 -21.37
CA ILE A 63 -6.27 20.81 -20.43
C ILE A 63 -6.69 19.80 -19.37
N ARG A 64 -7.99 19.67 -19.10
CA ARG A 64 -8.50 18.73 -18.08
C ARG A 64 -8.15 17.28 -18.41
N ASP A 65 -8.09 16.93 -19.70
CA ASP A 65 -7.77 15.57 -20.17
C ASP A 65 -6.28 15.21 -19.99
N TYR A 66 -5.42 16.22 -19.77
CA TYR A 66 -4.00 16.01 -19.48
C TYR A 66 -3.78 15.61 -18.01
N VAL A 67 -4.75 15.83 -17.13
CA VAL A 67 -4.64 15.53 -15.69
C VAL A 67 -4.73 14.02 -15.49
N LYS A 68 -3.57 13.38 -15.34
CA LYS A 68 -3.46 11.94 -15.08
C LYS A 68 -3.56 11.68 -13.58
N VAL A 69 -2.83 12.44 -12.76
CA VAL A 69 -2.77 12.24 -11.31
C VAL A 69 -3.36 13.42 -10.56
N ILE A 70 -4.30 13.17 -9.66
CA ILE A 70 -4.70 14.15 -8.63
C ILE A 70 -3.99 13.80 -7.32
N HIS A 71 -3.24 14.75 -6.77
CA HIS A 71 -2.56 14.62 -5.49
C HIS A 71 -3.21 15.57 -4.48
N LEU A 72 -3.91 14.99 -3.53
CA LEU A 72 -4.44 15.66 -2.34
C LEU A 72 -3.37 15.64 -1.27
N GLY A 73 -2.90 16.80 -0.83
CA GLY A 73 -1.80 16.85 0.12
C GLY A 73 -1.89 18.02 1.06
N ASP A 74 -1.56 17.74 2.32
CA ASP A 74 -1.37 18.73 3.37
C ASP A 74 0.09 19.27 3.35
N GLU A 75 0.51 19.83 2.22
CA GLU A 75 1.86 20.38 2.03
C GLU A 75 1.83 21.77 1.40
N TYR A 76 2.34 22.76 2.15
CA TYR A 76 2.92 23.98 1.57
C TYR A 76 4.41 23.71 1.29
N ASN A 77 4.93 24.27 0.18
CA ASN A 77 6.23 23.96 -0.43
C ASN A 77 7.43 23.68 0.51
N PHE A 78 8.30 22.77 0.05
CA PHE A 78 9.62 22.35 0.56
C PHE A 78 10.67 23.46 0.84
N GLU A 79 10.32 24.74 0.86
CA GLU A 79 11.29 25.85 0.94
C GLU A 79 11.39 26.55 2.30
N THR A 80 10.61 26.17 3.31
CA THR A 80 10.75 26.75 4.65
C THR A 80 11.02 25.69 5.70
N THR A 81 12.10 25.90 6.45
CA THR A 81 12.57 25.18 7.64
C THR A 81 11.59 25.22 8.83
N LEU A 82 10.28 25.24 8.58
CA LEU A 82 9.24 25.22 9.59
C LEU A 82 8.64 23.82 9.70
N PRO A 83 8.33 23.35 10.92
CA PRO A 83 7.82 22.00 11.13
C PRO A 83 6.43 21.87 10.50
N PHE A 84 6.24 20.83 9.68
CA PHE A 84 4.98 20.20 9.29
C PHE A 84 3.72 21.05 9.58
N SER A 85 3.35 21.95 8.66
CA SER A 85 2.10 22.70 8.77
C SER A 85 0.94 21.75 8.45
N VAL A 86 0.14 21.42 9.45
CA VAL A 86 -1.14 20.74 9.25
C VAL A 86 -2.15 21.81 8.80
N ILE A 87 -2.49 21.81 7.51
CA ILE A 87 -3.42 22.73 6.83
C ILE A 87 -4.85 22.19 6.94
N TRP A 88 -5.04 20.87 6.98
CA TRP A 88 -6.38 20.31 7.07
C TRP A 88 -6.95 20.42 8.49
N PRO A 89 -8.18 20.95 8.66
CA PRO A 89 -8.84 20.99 9.95
C PRO A 89 -9.10 19.56 10.45
N ARG A 90 -8.94 19.34 11.75
CA ARG A 90 -9.13 18.03 12.38
C ARG A 90 -10.10 18.09 13.56
N HIS A 91 -10.84 17.00 13.76
CA HIS A 91 -11.58 16.72 14.98
C HIS A 91 -10.62 16.39 16.13
N GLU A 92 -11.14 16.38 17.37
CA GLU A 92 -10.35 16.08 18.58
C GLU A 92 -9.72 14.66 18.56
N ASP A 93 -10.31 13.74 17.82
CA ASP A 93 -9.82 12.37 17.63
C ASP A 93 -8.75 12.24 16.53
N GLY A 94 -8.36 13.35 15.90
CA GLY A 94 -7.34 13.43 14.86
C GLY A 94 -7.84 13.20 13.44
N GLN A 95 -9.13 12.92 13.25
CA GLN A 95 -9.74 12.77 11.92
C GLN A 95 -9.76 14.10 11.18
N VAL A 96 -9.49 14.07 9.88
CA VAL A 96 -9.66 15.23 9.01
C VAL A 96 -11.15 15.53 8.87
N VAL A 97 -11.55 16.79 9.05
CA VAL A 97 -12.94 17.25 8.87
C VAL A 97 -13.22 17.40 7.37
N ALA A 98 -13.60 16.30 6.71
CA ALA A 98 -13.81 16.28 5.26
C ALA A 98 -14.89 17.28 4.80
N GLU A 99 -15.88 17.58 5.65
CA GLU A 99 -16.96 18.54 5.39
C GLU A 99 -16.47 19.99 5.37
N ALA A 100 -15.30 20.27 5.94
CA ALA A 100 -14.76 21.63 6.03
C ALA A 100 -14.05 22.07 4.75
N PHE A 101 -13.91 21.22 3.73
CA PHE A 101 -13.24 21.55 2.48
C PHE A 101 -13.78 20.76 1.28
N GLY A 102 -13.32 21.07 0.06
CA GLY A 102 -14.03 20.78 -1.19
C GLY A 102 -14.12 19.32 -1.66
N VAL A 103 -14.24 18.35 -0.75
CA VAL A 103 -14.34 16.91 -1.06
C VAL A 103 -15.59 16.59 -1.88
N GLU A 104 -16.77 17.09 -1.47
CA GLU A 104 -18.03 16.87 -2.21
C GLU A 104 -17.97 17.39 -3.65
N LEU A 105 -17.30 18.54 -3.82
CA LEU A 105 -17.10 19.15 -5.11
C LEU A 105 -16.13 18.35 -5.98
N LEU A 106 -15.02 17.86 -5.40
CA LEU A 106 -14.12 16.93 -6.10
C LEU A 106 -14.87 15.66 -6.51
N ASN A 107 -15.65 15.07 -5.59
CA ASN A 107 -16.46 13.89 -5.87
C ASN A 107 -17.42 14.13 -7.03
N SER A 108 -18.09 15.28 -7.04
CA SER A 108 -18.97 15.68 -8.14
C SER A 108 -18.23 15.80 -9.47
N MET A 109 -17.02 16.37 -9.49
CA MET A 109 -16.21 16.47 -10.71
C MET A 109 -15.75 15.10 -11.23
N LEU A 110 -15.39 14.19 -10.33
CA LEU A 110 -14.96 12.83 -10.70
C LEU A 110 -16.14 11.98 -11.17
N ALA A 111 -17.28 12.05 -10.47
CA ALA A 111 -18.50 11.34 -10.83
C ALA A 111 -19.08 11.84 -12.18
N MET A 112 -19.05 13.16 -12.43
CA MET A 112 -19.47 13.75 -13.70
C MET A 112 -18.40 13.64 -14.81
N GLN A 113 -17.26 13.00 -14.57
CA GLN A 113 -16.16 12.86 -15.53
C GLN A 113 -15.66 14.21 -16.08
N HIS A 114 -15.79 15.28 -15.29
CA HIS A 114 -15.14 16.56 -15.60
C HIS A 114 -13.63 16.48 -15.38
N LEU A 115 -13.19 15.56 -14.52
CA LEU A 115 -11.81 15.16 -14.35
C LEU A 115 -11.77 13.63 -14.42
N CYS A 116 -10.88 13.09 -15.26
CA CYS A 116 -10.72 11.65 -15.47
C CYS A 116 -9.28 11.21 -15.15
N PRO A 117 -8.81 11.41 -13.90
CA PRO A 117 -7.47 10.99 -13.52
C PRO A 117 -7.35 9.46 -13.57
N ASP A 118 -6.20 8.97 -14.02
CA ASP A 118 -5.84 7.56 -13.94
C ASP A 118 -5.45 7.16 -12.51
N ARG A 119 -5.12 8.13 -11.65
CA ARG A 119 -4.65 7.90 -10.28
C ARG A 119 -5.06 9.02 -9.32
N LEU A 120 -5.47 8.61 -8.13
CA LEU A 120 -5.65 9.50 -6.98
C LEU A 120 -4.56 9.20 -5.95
N LYS A 121 -3.92 10.24 -5.41
CA LYS A 121 -2.97 10.14 -4.30
C LYS A 121 -3.40 11.07 -3.18
N ILE A 122 -3.36 10.59 -1.95
CA ILE A 122 -3.66 11.36 -0.76
C ILE A 122 -2.50 11.23 0.20
N ARG A 123 -1.98 12.35 0.65
CA ARG A 123 -0.91 12.41 1.63
C ARG A 123 -1.42 13.15 2.85
N ASP A 124 -1.69 12.40 3.91
CA ASP A 124 -2.16 12.95 5.17
C ASP A 124 -0.99 13.11 6.15
N ASN A 125 -0.71 14.35 6.57
CA ASN A 125 0.34 14.69 7.53
C ASN A 125 -0.32 15.01 8.88
N CYS A 126 -0.12 14.15 9.87
CA CYS A 126 -0.63 14.38 11.23
C CYS A 126 0.42 15.06 12.12
N SER A 127 -0.06 15.86 13.08
CA SER A 127 0.79 16.63 14.00
C SER A 127 1.71 15.74 14.83
N VAL A 128 2.93 16.22 15.10
CA VAL A 128 3.90 15.54 15.96
C VAL A 128 3.29 15.31 17.36
N GLY A 129 3.19 14.05 17.79
CA GLY A 129 2.80 13.67 19.16
C GLY A 129 1.54 12.80 19.26
N THR A 130 0.68 12.78 18.23
CA THR A 130 -0.41 11.80 18.13
C THR A 130 0.10 10.50 17.51
N ARG A 131 -0.26 9.35 18.09
CA ARG A 131 0.04 8.05 17.46
C ARG A 131 -0.76 7.98 16.17
N SER A 132 -0.09 8.17 15.04
CA SER A 132 -0.71 8.06 13.72
C SER A 132 -1.43 6.73 13.56
N ASN A 133 -2.72 6.82 13.25
CA ASN A 133 -3.56 5.68 12.91
C ASN A 133 -3.86 5.77 11.41
N PRO A 134 -3.28 4.89 10.57
CA PRO A 134 -3.48 4.96 9.12
C PRO A 134 -4.94 4.84 8.71
N GLU A 135 -5.79 4.19 9.51
CA GLU A 135 -7.21 4.03 9.19
C GLU A 135 -8.01 5.31 9.46
N THR A 136 -7.69 6.03 10.54
CA THR A 136 -8.24 7.34 10.86
C THR A 136 -7.78 8.37 9.82
N GLU A 137 -6.52 8.30 9.41
CA GLU A 137 -5.90 9.21 8.41
C GLU A 137 -6.41 8.92 6.98
N ALA A 138 -6.96 7.74 6.73
CA ALA A 138 -7.54 7.36 5.45
C ALA A 138 -9.02 7.75 5.29
N ILE A 139 -9.60 8.56 6.20
CA ILE A 139 -10.99 9.01 6.09
C ILE A 139 -11.23 9.82 4.82
N LEU A 140 -10.31 10.72 4.45
CA LEU A 140 -10.44 11.46 3.21
C LEU A 140 -10.47 10.53 1.99
N ALA A 141 -9.70 9.45 2.01
CA ALA A 141 -9.75 8.43 0.96
C ALA A 141 -11.08 7.69 0.93
N ARG A 142 -11.65 7.37 2.10
CA ARG A 142 -12.97 6.75 2.21
C ARG A 142 -14.03 7.64 1.59
N ASP A 143 -14.05 8.91 1.97
CA ASP A 143 -15.09 9.84 1.57
C ASP A 143 -14.94 10.22 0.08
N THR A 144 -13.71 10.26 -0.44
CA THR A 144 -13.46 10.53 -1.86
C THR A 144 -13.77 9.32 -2.75
N LEU A 145 -13.22 8.14 -2.43
CA LEU A 145 -13.40 6.95 -3.26
C LEU A 145 -14.83 6.40 -3.18
N GLY A 146 -15.41 6.38 -1.98
CA GLY A 146 -16.77 5.94 -1.76
C GLY A 146 -17.81 6.95 -2.25
N GLY A 147 -17.58 8.24 -2.02
CA GLY A 147 -18.53 9.29 -2.40
C GLY A 147 -18.67 9.53 -3.91
N ALA A 148 -17.67 9.13 -4.71
CA ALA A 148 -17.70 9.23 -6.18
C ALA A 148 -17.90 7.86 -6.89
N GLU A 149 -18.16 6.79 -6.13
CA GLU A 149 -18.34 5.41 -6.65
C GLU A 149 -17.25 4.97 -7.66
N LEU A 150 -16.01 5.38 -7.41
CA LEU A 150 -14.93 5.23 -8.37
C LEU A 150 -14.56 3.76 -8.55
N ALA A 151 -14.30 3.37 -9.80
CA ALA A 151 -13.74 2.06 -10.09
C ALA A 151 -12.27 2.05 -9.65
N VAL A 152 -11.88 1.13 -8.78
CA VAL A 152 -10.51 1.03 -8.25
C VAL A 152 -9.89 -0.30 -8.66
N ALA A 153 -8.79 -0.25 -9.43
CA ALA A 153 -8.06 -1.43 -9.86
C ALA A 153 -6.93 -1.82 -8.88
N ASP A 154 -6.23 -0.82 -8.34
CA ASP A 154 -5.15 -1.00 -7.36
C ASP A 154 -5.35 -0.01 -6.21
N PHE A 155 -5.13 -0.47 -4.97
CA PHE A 155 -5.24 0.36 -3.78
C PHE A 155 -4.03 0.19 -2.85
N VAL A 156 -3.50 1.31 -2.36
CA VAL A 156 -2.39 1.35 -1.41
C VAL A 156 -2.78 2.27 -0.26
N LEU A 157 -2.72 1.76 0.96
CA LEU A 157 -2.80 2.50 2.21
C LEU A 157 -1.57 2.11 3.03
N ARG A 158 -0.60 3.02 3.18
CA ARG A 158 0.62 2.71 3.93
C ARG A 158 1.10 3.89 4.75
N LYS A 159 1.88 3.56 5.77
CA LYS A 159 2.59 4.54 6.57
C LYS A 159 3.94 4.84 5.93
N GLU A 160 4.12 6.06 5.44
CA GLU A 160 5.39 6.48 4.80
C GLU A 160 6.40 6.93 5.85
N LEU A 161 5.94 7.70 6.83
CA LEU A 161 6.72 8.18 7.98
C LEU A 161 5.91 7.99 9.26
N SER A 162 6.50 8.24 10.43
CA SER A 162 5.81 8.16 11.72
C SER A 162 4.54 9.03 11.80
N THR A 163 4.47 10.09 10.99
CA THR A 163 3.46 11.16 10.97
C THR A 163 2.80 11.34 9.60
N THR A 164 3.06 10.46 8.64
CA THR A 164 2.55 10.60 7.26
C THR A 164 1.97 9.30 6.78
N THR A 165 0.68 9.32 6.45
CA THR A 165 -0.01 8.24 5.77
C THR A 165 -0.19 8.59 4.30
N PHE A 166 0.16 7.61 3.47
CA PHE A 166 0.06 7.71 2.02
C PHE A 166 -1.02 6.76 1.53
N ILE A 167 -1.99 7.31 0.81
CA ILE A 167 -3.02 6.57 0.10
C ILE A 167 -2.83 6.77 -1.41
N ALA A 168 -2.96 5.70 -2.18
CA ALA A 168 -3.05 5.79 -3.63
C ALA A 168 -4.09 4.82 -4.18
N ALA A 169 -4.86 5.27 -5.17
CA ALA A 169 -5.80 4.46 -5.91
C ALA A 169 -5.52 4.59 -7.41
N LYS A 170 -5.56 3.47 -8.14
CA LYS A 170 -5.53 3.44 -9.60
C LYS A 170 -6.96 3.35 -10.13
N LEU A 171 -7.30 4.28 -11.00
CA LEU A 171 -8.64 4.52 -11.51
C LEU A 171 -8.65 4.23 -13.02
N PRO A 172 -9.05 3.02 -13.45
CA PRO A 172 -9.13 2.72 -14.88
C PRO A 172 -10.30 3.49 -15.51
N ASN A 173 -10.00 4.32 -16.51
CA ASN A 173 -11.00 5.17 -17.19
C ASN A 173 -12.14 4.37 -17.81
N GLU A 174 -11.86 3.16 -18.30
CA GLU A 174 -12.83 2.28 -18.96
C GLU A 174 -13.98 1.80 -18.05
N HIS A 175 -13.82 1.91 -16.73
CA HIS A 175 -14.80 1.48 -15.74
C HIS A 175 -15.40 2.63 -14.92
N GLN A 176 -14.94 3.88 -15.10
CA GLN A 176 -15.48 5.00 -14.33
C GLN A 176 -16.92 5.32 -14.71
N GLY A 177 -17.75 5.64 -13.71
CA GLY A 177 -19.18 5.91 -13.89
C GLY A 177 -20.06 4.67 -14.07
N GLN A 178 -19.50 3.45 -13.97
CA GLN A 178 -20.25 2.19 -14.05
C GLN A 178 -20.72 1.68 -12.67
N GLY A 179 -20.44 2.40 -11.58
CA GLY A 179 -20.77 1.97 -10.22
C GLY A 179 -20.02 0.72 -9.77
N THR A 180 -18.86 0.43 -10.38
CA THR A 180 -18.11 -0.81 -10.13
C THR A 180 -17.35 -0.80 -8.79
N GLY A 181 -17.07 0.37 -8.19
CA GLY A 181 -16.38 0.46 -6.90
C GLY A 181 -15.11 -0.39 -6.84
N LEU A 182 -15.06 -1.30 -5.86
CA LEU A 182 -13.94 -2.23 -5.64
C LEU A 182 -14.06 -3.56 -6.40
N SER A 183 -15.09 -3.76 -7.22
CA SER A 183 -15.35 -5.05 -7.88
C SER A 183 -14.24 -5.52 -8.81
N ILE A 184 -13.49 -4.58 -9.39
CA ILE A 184 -12.36 -4.83 -10.29
C ILE A 184 -11.00 -4.75 -9.59
N LEU A 185 -10.98 -4.54 -8.26
CA LEU A 185 -9.75 -4.37 -7.48
C LEU A 185 -8.94 -5.67 -7.53
N ARG A 186 -7.73 -5.59 -8.09
CA ARG A 186 -6.82 -6.74 -8.26
C ARG A 186 -5.68 -6.74 -7.26
N LYS A 187 -5.20 -5.56 -6.85
CA LYS A 187 -4.03 -5.42 -5.99
C LYS A 187 -4.28 -4.48 -4.82
N VAL A 188 -3.89 -4.93 -3.64
CA VAL A 188 -4.06 -4.19 -2.41
C VAL A 188 -2.81 -4.26 -1.54
N GLU A 189 -2.40 -3.10 -1.03
CA GLU A 189 -1.42 -2.97 0.07
C GLU A 189 -2.06 -2.14 1.17
N ILE A 190 -2.24 -2.71 2.37
CA ILE A 190 -2.84 -1.99 3.51
C ILE A 190 -1.97 -2.12 4.74
N CYS A 191 -1.76 -0.98 5.41
CA CYS A 191 -1.26 -0.89 6.77
C CYS A 191 -2.42 -0.64 7.72
N LEU A 192 -2.79 -1.66 8.50
CA LEU A 192 -3.84 -1.60 9.50
C LEU A 192 -3.30 -1.14 10.85
N SER A 193 -4.17 -0.59 11.69
CA SER A 193 -3.83 -0.36 13.08
C SER A 193 -3.92 -1.67 13.88
N HIS A 194 -3.11 -1.81 14.94
CA HIS A 194 -3.14 -3.00 15.80
C HIS A 194 -4.34 -2.98 16.79
N ASN A 195 -5.02 -1.84 16.93
CA ASN A 195 -6.18 -1.70 17.82
C ASN A 195 -7.46 -2.09 17.08
N LEU A 196 -7.53 -3.32 16.60
CA LEU A 196 -8.72 -3.88 15.96
C LEU A 196 -9.68 -4.39 17.02
N ASN A 197 -10.12 -3.50 17.90
CA ASN A 197 -11.38 -3.67 18.59
C ASN A 197 -12.50 -3.50 17.54
N SER A 198 -12.61 -4.51 16.67
CA SER A 198 -13.79 -4.90 15.91
C SER A 198 -14.35 -3.84 14.94
N ASN A 199 -13.63 -3.53 13.85
CA ASN A 199 -14.14 -3.18 12.50
C ASN A 199 -13.19 -2.21 11.79
N SER A 200 -12.15 -2.74 11.15
CA SER A 200 -11.43 -1.97 10.13
C SER A 200 -12.36 -1.74 8.95
N TYR A 201 -12.66 -0.47 8.62
CA TYR A 201 -13.44 -0.14 7.43
C TYR A 201 -12.76 -0.70 6.18
N TRP A 202 -11.46 -0.45 6.00
CA TRP A 202 -10.73 -0.87 4.80
C TRP A 202 -10.59 -2.37 4.70
N ALA A 203 -10.32 -3.07 5.81
CA ALA A 203 -10.32 -4.53 5.79
C ALA A 203 -11.71 -5.05 5.44
N ASN A 204 -12.78 -4.57 6.07
CA ASN A 204 -14.13 -5.04 5.76
C ASN A 204 -14.51 -4.75 4.30
N GLN A 205 -14.21 -3.55 3.80
CA GLN A 205 -14.53 -3.19 2.41
C GLN A 205 -13.79 -4.07 1.41
N ILE A 206 -12.49 -4.26 1.58
CA ILE A 206 -11.68 -5.00 0.61
C ILE A 206 -11.95 -6.49 0.72
N LEU A 207 -12.02 -7.04 1.92
CA LEU A 207 -12.21 -8.47 2.13
C LEU A 207 -13.63 -8.94 1.74
N LEU A 208 -14.63 -8.05 1.76
CA LEU A 208 -16.02 -8.38 1.40
C LEU A 208 -16.42 -7.95 -0.02
N HIS A 209 -15.84 -6.88 -0.57
CA HIS A 209 -16.30 -6.27 -1.82
C HIS A 209 -15.28 -6.25 -2.96
N ALA A 210 -14.13 -6.93 -2.81
CA ALA A 210 -13.14 -7.08 -3.88
C ALA A 210 -13.04 -8.54 -4.41
N PRO A 211 -14.04 -9.04 -5.16
CA PRO A 211 -14.04 -10.42 -5.67
C PRO A 211 -12.94 -10.71 -6.68
N ALA A 212 -12.39 -9.70 -7.36
CA ALA A 212 -11.33 -9.84 -8.35
C ALA A 212 -9.90 -9.79 -7.75
N LEU A 213 -9.78 -9.72 -6.41
CA LEU A 213 -8.49 -9.53 -5.74
C LEU A 213 -7.55 -10.72 -5.98
N LYS A 214 -6.32 -10.41 -6.41
CA LYS A 214 -5.25 -11.37 -6.71
C LYS A 214 -4.03 -11.18 -5.85
N GLU A 215 -3.66 -9.95 -5.54
CA GLU A 215 -2.50 -9.62 -4.73
C GLU A 215 -2.93 -8.88 -3.46
N LEU A 216 -2.62 -9.46 -2.30
CA LEU A 216 -2.92 -8.88 -1.00
C LEU A 216 -1.65 -8.72 -0.17
N SER A 217 -1.34 -7.49 0.22
CA SER A 217 -0.32 -7.16 1.20
C SER A 217 -0.95 -6.53 2.43
N LEU A 218 -0.77 -7.17 3.59
CA LEU A 218 -1.25 -6.70 4.88
C LEU A 218 -0.07 -6.44 5.80
N SER A 219 -0.02 -5.22 6.34
CA SER A 219 0.95 -4.79 7.34
C SER A 219 0.23 -4.20 8.55
N PHE A 220 0.90 -4.14 9.70
CA PHE A 220 0.31 -3.57 10.91
C PHE A 220 1.25 -2.50 11.49
N SER A 221 0.69 -1.34 11.85
CA SER A 221 1.45 -0.14 12.21
C SER A 221 2.18 -0.22 13.55
N GLN A 222 1.91 -1.24 14.37
CA GLN A 222 2.65 -1.50 15.60
C GLN A 222 3.06 -2.97 15.67
N PRO A 223 4.37 -3.28 15.80
CA PRO A 223 4.87 -4.65 15.87
C PRO A 223 4.67 -5.31 17.25
N ARG A 224 4.04 -4.61 18.20
CA ARG A 224 3.88 -5.06 19.58
C ARG A 224 2.41 -5.15 19.92
N PRO A 225 1.85 -6.37 20.10
CA PRO A 225 0.61 -6.49 20.83
C PRO A 225 0.83 -5.90 22.22
N MET A 226 0.02 -4.91 22.58
CA MET A 226 -0.12 -4.53 23.99
C MET A 226 -0.60 -5.77 24.75
N PRO A 227 -0.16 -5.99 26.00
CA PRO A 227 -0.73 -7.05 26.83
C PRO A 227 -2.26 -6.93 26.79
N ASN A 228 -2.96 -8.04 26.49
CA ASN A 228 -4.41 -8.14 26.34
C ASN A 228 -5.03 -7.55 25.05
N THR A 229 -4.25 -7.26 24.00
CA THR A 229 -4.86 -7.00 22.67
C THR A 229 -5.25 -8.32 21.99
N PRO A 230 -6.52 -8.49 21.56
CA PRO A 230 -6.93 -9.69 20.85
C PRO A 230 -6.13 -9.85 19.55
N TYR A 231 -5.81 -11.09 19.20
CA TYR A 231 -5.19 -11.41 17.91
C TYR A 231 -6.09 -10.93 16.77
N PHE A 232 -5.48 -10.58 15.64
CA PHE A 232 -6.24 -10.34 14.43
C PHE A 232 -6.99 -11.62 14.03
N ILE A 233 -8.31 -11.56 14.11
CA ILE A 233 -9.20 -12.60 13.62
C ILE A 233 -9.82 -12.06 12.35
N LEU A 234 -9.45 -12.66 11.22
CA LEU A 234 -10.21 -12.51 9.98
C LEU A 234 -11.57 -13.20 10.22
N TYR A 235 -12.60 -12.45 10.59
CA TYR A 235 -13.93 -13.02 10.81
C TYR A 235 -14.51 -13.51 9.50
N ASN A 236 -14.57 -14.83 9.31
CA ASN A 236 -15.37 -15.61 8.34
C ASN A 236 -15.43 -15.13 6.87
N ALA A 237 -14.61 -14.15 6.47
CA ALA A 237 -14.56 -13.68 5.11
C ALA A 237 -13.77 -14.68 4.25
N THR A 238 -14.48 -15.33 3.33
CA THR A 238 -13.87 -16.10 2.27
C THR A 238 -13.19 -15.14 1.31
N LEU A 239 -11.86 -15.06 1.38
CA LEU A 239 -11.08 -14.30 0.40
C LEU A 239 -11.15 -14.95 -0.98
N PRO A 240 -11.04 -14.17 -2.06
CA PRO A 240 -10.94 -14.73 -3.40
C PRO A 240 -9.64 -15.52 -3.56
N ALA A 241 -9.53 -16.25 -4.67
CA ALA A 241 -8.34 -17.03 -5.00
C ALA A 241 -7.15 -16.10 -5.32
N LEU A 242 -6.31 -15.89 -4.30
CA LEU A 242 -5.13 -15.03 -4.35
C LEU A 242 -4.01 -15.71 -5.15
N GLU A 243 -3.29 -14.89 -5.89
CA GLU A 243 -2.03 -15.26 -6.55
C GLU A 243 -0.84 -14.91 -5.68
N LYS A 244 -0.95 -13.85 -4.87
CA LYS A 244 0.13 -13.40 -3.98
C LYS A 244 -0.39 -12.93 -2.63
N LEU A 245 0.26 -13.39 -1.56
CA LEU A 245 0.01 -12.94 -0.19
C LEU A 245 1.29 -12.41 0.46
N GLU A 246 1.26 -11.20 0.98
CA GLU A 246 2.32 -10.65 1.81
C GLU A 246 1.76 -10.26 3.18
N LEU A 247 2.34 -10.80 4.25
CA LEU A 247 1.99 -10.42 5.62
C LEU A 247 3.23 -9.85 6.31
N SER A 248 3.06 -8.72 6.98
CA SER A 248 4.15 -8.09 7.72
C SER A 248 3.74 -7.44 9.03
N MET A 249 4.68 -7.39 9.97
CA MET A 249 4.51 -6.76 11.28
C MET A 249 3.29 -7.30 12.07
N ALA A 250 2.89 -8.55 11.85
CA ALA A 250 1.69 -9.13 12.45
C ALA A 250 2.01 -10.24 13.47
N ASP A 251 1.06 -10.48 14.38
CA ASP A 251 1.04 -11.63 15.29
C ASP A 251 -0.19 -12.48 14.98
N LEU A 252 0.02 -13.64 14.34
CA LEU A 252 -1.05 -14.50 13.80
C LEU A 252 -0.83 -15.96 14.18
N SER A 253 -1.89 -16.75 14.10
CA SER A 253 -1.82 -18.21 14.24
C SER A 253 -1.76 -18.90 12.87
N VAL A 254 -1.25 -20.13 12.81
CA VAL A 254 -1.30 -20.96 11.59
C VAL A 254 -2.75 -21.07 11.06
N PRO A 255 -3.78 -21.37 11.89
CA PRO A 255 -5.16 -21.38 11.43
C PRO A 255 -5.61 -20.07 10.78
N SER A 256 -5.22 -18.92 11.32
CA SER A 256 -5.59 -17.60 10.76
C SER A 256 -5.01 -17.40 9.36
N ILE A 257 -3.73 -17.74 9.16
CA ILE A 257 -3.06 -17.62 7.86
C ILE A 257 -3.65 -18.62 6.86
N MET A 258 -3.94 -19.84 7.28
CA MET A 258 -4.53 -20.85 6.40
C MET A 258 -6.00 -20.55 6.06
N ALA A 259 -6.73 -19.86 6.93
CA ALA A 259 -8.06 -19.34 6.62
C ALA A 259 -8.00 -18.29 5.49
N ILE A 260 -7.03 -17.37 5.54
CA ILE A 260 -6.77 -16.39 4.47
C ILE A 260 -6.50 -17.10 3.13
N LEU A 261 -5.72 -18.17 3.16
CA LEU A 261 -5.29 -18.91 1.96
C LEU A 261 -6.28 -19.99 1.48
N SER A 262 -7.40 -20.20 2.17
CA SER A 262 -8.30 -21.34 1.94
C SER A 262 -8.75 -21.53 0.49
N ASN A 263 -9.03 -20.44 -0.24
CA ASN A 263 -9.44 -20.48 -1.65
C ASN A 263 -8.29 -20.36 -2.65
N SER A 264 -7.05 -20.22 -2.18
CA SER A 264 -5.89 -19.89 -3.02
C SER A 264 -5.05 -21.11 -3.41
N LYS A 265 -5.52 -22.34 -3.11
CA LYS A 265 -4.78 -23.60 -3.30
C LYS A 265 -4.18 -23.75 -4.70
N GLN A 266 -4.95 -23.41 -5.74
CA GLN A 266 -4.56 -23.58 -7.14
C GLN A 266 -4.01 -22.31 -7.80
N SER A 267 -4.07 -21.17 -7.12
CA SER A 267 -3.69 -19.87 -7.69
C SER A 267 -2.45 -19.27 -7.04
N LEU A 268 -2.12 -19.65 -5.81
CA LEU A 268 -1.04 -19.03 -5.05
C LEU A 268 0.32 -19.32 -5.70
N THR A 269 0.97 -18.27 -6.18
CA THR A 269 2.31 -18.32 -6.78
C THR A 269 3.36 -17.65 -5.91
N GLY A 270 2.96 -16.73 -5.02
CA GLY A 270 3.88 -15.96 -4.20
C GLY A 270 3.45 -15.77 -2.74
N ILE A 271 4.39 -15.92 -1.80
CA ILE A 271 4.17 -15.60 -0.38
C ILE A 271 5.31 -14.77 0.23
N SER A 272 4.97 -13.88 1.15
CA SER A 272 5.96 -13.10 1.90
C SER A 272 5.57 -13.00 3.37
N PHE A 273 6.51 -13.27 4.26
CA PHE A 273 6.39 -13.07 5.70
C PHE A 273 7.55 -12.22 6.19
N HIS A 274 7.24 -11.06 6.77
CA HIS A 274 8.24 -10.11 7.27
C HIS A 274 7.90 -9.58 8.66
N LEU A 275 8.82 -9.67 9.63
CA LEU A 275 8.57 -9.21 11.00
C LEU A 275 7.29 -9.83 11.60
N MET A 276 7.08 -11.11 11.33
CA MET A 276 5.89 -11.85 11.70
C MET A 276 6.14 -12.67 12.96
N THR A 277 5.15 -12.73 13.85
CA THR A 277 5.13 -13.62 15.02
C THR A 277 4.06 -14.68 14.86
N LEU A 278 4.40 -15.94 15.13
CA LEU A 278 3.40 -17.00 15.28
C LEU A 278 3.05 -17.22 16.76
N GLY A 279 1.79 -16.97 17.10
CA GLY A 279 1.23 -17.12 18.44
C GLY A 279 0.45 -18.43 18.65
N ASN A 280 -0.19 -18.60 19.81
CA ASN A 280 -1.09 -19.72 20.11
C ASN A 280 -0.52 -21.13 19.84
N ASN A 281 0.71 -21.39 20.26
CA ASN A 281 1.44 -22.66 20.04
C ASN A 281 1.67 -23.02 18.56
N SER A 282 1.42 -22.10 17.62
CA SER A 282 1.79 -22.27 16.21
C SER A 282 3.31 -22.15 16.04
N THR A 283 3.87 -22.97 15.16
CA THR A 283 5.30 -22.91 14.81
C THR A 283 5.50 -22.58 13.34
N TRP A 284 6.63 -21.97 13.00
CA TRP A 284 6.97 -21.71 11.60
C TRP A 284 7.17 -23.01 10.84
N VAL A 285 7.76 -24.03 11.47
CA VAL A 285 7.93 -25.36 10.86
C VAL A 285 6.59 -25.95 10.45
N GLU A 286 5.56 -25.85 11.30
CA GLU A 286 4.21 -26.28 10.96
C GLU A 286 3.64 -25.51 9.77
N LEU A 287 3.67 -24.17 9.81
CA LEU A 287 3.11 -23.33 8.74
C LEU A 287 3.79 -23.61 7.40
N LEU A 288 5.12 -23.59 7.37
CA LEU A 288 5.88 -23.81 6.15
C LEU A 288 5.65 -25.22 5.59
N ASN A 289 5.51 -26.22 6.46
CA ASN A 289 5.15 -27.58 6.05
C ASN A 289 3.79 -27.64 5.36
N ARG A 290 2.79 -26.93 5.90
CA ARG A 290 1.48 -26.86 5.24
C ARG A 290 1.58 -26.16 3.89
N ILE A 291 2.32 -25.06 3.82
CA ILE A 291 2.43 -24.27 2.60
C ILE A 291 3.03 -25.08 1.45
N HIS A 292 4.19 -25.71 1.64
CA HIS A 292 4.86 -26.43 0.54
C HIS A 292 4.08 -27.68 0.08
N ASN A 293 3.24 -28.25 0.95
CA ASN A 293 2.38 -29.40 0.62
C ASN A 293 1.03 -29.00 0.00
N GLU A 294 0.44 -27.87 0.40
CA GLU A 294 -0.91 -27.49 0.00
C GLU A 294 -0.95 -26.62 -1.27
N PHE A 295 0.09 -25.84 -1.59
CA PHE A 295 0.11 -24.88 -2.70
C PHE A 295 1.11 -25.27 -3.82
N PRO A 296 0.74 -26.16 -4.76
CA PRO A 296 1.67 -26.76 -5.71
C PRO A 296 2.29 -25.79 -6.73
N HIS A 297 1.67 -24.63 -6.97
CA HIS A 297 2.09 -23.65 -7.99
C HIS A 297 2.96 -22.51 -7.44
N LEU A 298 3.48 -22.67 -6.23
CA LEU A 298 4.35 -21.67 -5.61
C LEU A 298 5.65 -21.54 -6.43
N THR A 299 5.97 -20.31 -6.83
CA THR A 299 7.19 -19.96 -7.59
C THR A 299 8.04 -18.91 -6.89
N TRP A 300 7.52 -18.26 -5.85
CA TRP A 300 8.23 -17.24 -5.09
C TRP A 300 7.89 -17.29 -3.61
N PHE A 301 8.91 -17.16 -2.75
CA PHE A 301 8.68 -16.89 -1.34
C PHE A 301 9.73 -15.96 -0.74
N LYS A 302 9.35 -15.25 0.32
CA LYS A 302 10.25 -14.43 1.13
C LYS A 302 9.94 -14.56 2.61
N LEU A 303 10.93 -14.94 3.39
CA LEU A 303 10.87 -15.13 4.83
C LEU A 303 11.89 -14.21 5.48
N SER A 304 11.49 -13.36 6.42
CA SER A 304 12.48 -12.50 7.10
C SER A 304 12.04 -12.00 8.47
N ASN A 305 12.98 -12.04 9.43
CA ASN A 305 12.78 -11.58 10.81
C ASN A 305 11.53 -12.21 11.46
N LEU A 306 11.45 -13.53 11.40
CA LEU A 306 10.33 -14.28 11.92
C LEU A 306 10.56 -14.62 13.41
N THR A 307 9.50 -14.66 14.19
CA THR A 307 9.51 -15.09 15.60
C THR A 307 8.36 -16.03 15.92
N GLU A 308 8.50 -16.88 16.94
CA GLU A 308 7.40 -17.73 17.42
C GLU A 308 7.34 -17.84 18.94
N GLY A 309 6.14 -18.17 19.44
CA GLY A 309 5.87 -18.43 20.85
C GLY A 309 5.88 -17.19 21.74
N ILE A 310 5.51 -17.40 23.02
CA ILE A 310 5.40 -16.33 24.03
C ILE A 310 6.76 -15.64 24.27
N GLY A 311 7.84 -16.41 24.20
CA GLY A 311 9.21 -15.90 24.33
C GLY A 311 9.74 -15.17 23.10
N ARG A 312 8.95 -15.07 22.01
CA ARG A 312 9.35 -14.48 20.71
C ARG A 312 10.71 -14.98 20.24
N LEU A 313 10.88 -16.30 20.24
CA LEU A 313 12.11 -16.94 19.78
C LEU A 313 12.30 -16.61 18.30
N ARG A 314 13.51 -16.18 17.94
CA ARG A 314 13.81 -15.78 16.56
C ARG A 314 14.04 -17.02 15.71
N ILE A 315 13.42 -17.05 14.54
CA ILE A 315 13.70 -18.09 13.55
C ILE A 315 14.95 -17.72 12.76
N THR A 316 15.80 -18.72 12.60
CA THR A 316 17.03 -18.64 11.84
C THR A 316 17.17 -19.90 10.98
N PHE A 317 17.95 -19.81 9.91
CA PHE A 317 18.15 -20.91 8.96
C PHE A 317 19.63 -21.36 8.92
N PRO A 318 20.16 -21.94 10.01
CA PRO A 318 21.58 -22.31 10.10
C PRO A 318 22.01 -23.28 9.00
N GLY A 319 23.13 -23.04 8.35
CA GLY A 319 23.73 -23.97 7.38
C GLY A 319 23.10 -23.98 5.99
N LEU A 320 22.08 -23.16 5.74
CA LEU A 320 21.46 -23.01 4.42
C LEU A 320 22.40 -22.35 3.38
N ASP A 321 23.47 -21.71 3.85
CA ASP A 321 24.54 -21.12 3.05
C ASP A 321 25.55 -22.15 2.50
N LYS A 322 25.43 -23.41 2.91
CA LYS A 322 26.32 -24.49 2.44
C LYS A 322 25.83 -25.03 1.10
N ASP A 323 26.74 -25.12 0.13
CA ASP A 323 26.46 -25.67 -1.21
C ASP A 323 25.97 -27.12 -1.20
N SER A 324 26.26 -27.88 -0.14
CA SER A 324 25.75 -29.24 0.05
C SER A 324 24.25 -29.30 0.38
N VAL A 325 23.64 -28.17 0.75
CA VAL A 325 22.25 -28.07 1.20
C VAL A 325 21.34 -27.59 0.07
N VAL A 326 21.73 -26.50 -0.60
CA VAL A 326 21.04 -26.01 -1.80
C VAL A 326 22.05 -25.88 -2.94
N GLY A 327 22.13 -26.93 -3.76
CA GLY A 327 22.97 -26.96 -4.96
C GLY A 327 22.29 -26.38 -6.20
N GLU A 328 23.01 -26.41 -7.32
CA GLU A 328 22.41 -26.17 -8.65
C GLU A 328 21.32 -27.23 -8.95
N PRO A 329 20.20 -26.84 -9.59
CA PRO A 329 19.93 -25.54 -10.22
C PRO A 329 19.30 -24.49 -9.28
N TYR A 330 18.99 -24.86 -8.03
CA TYR A 330 18.19 -24.04 -7.12
C TYR A 330 18.93 -22.81 -6.59
N LYS A 331 20.27 -22.88 -6.51
CA LYS A 331 21.11 -21.80 -5.97
C LYS A 331 20.90 -20.45 -6.67
N ASN A 332 20.63 -20.44 -7.98
CA ASN A 332 20.43 -19.20 -8.75
C ASN A 332 19.18 -18.41 -8.33
N GLY A 333 18.15 -19.10 -7.84
CA GLY A 333 16.92 -18.46 -7.36
C GLY A 333 16.99 -18.01 -5.90
N LEU A 334 17.98 -18.49 -5.13
CA LEU A 334 18.07 -18.33 -3.68
C LEU A 334 18.86 -17.10 -3.28
N LYS A 335 18.29 -16.28 -2.39
CA LYS A 335 18.92 -15.11 -1.76
C LYS A 335 18.85 -15.26 -0.25
N LEU A 336 20.01 -15.15 0.41
CA LEU A 336 20.12 -15.28 1.86
C LEU A 336 20.44 -13.92 2.48
N ILE A 337 19.69 -13.55 3.53
CA ILE A 337 19.97 -12.36 4.34
C ILE A 337 20.78 -12.84 5.53
N GLN A 338 22.09 -12.52 5.56
CA GLN A 338 23.00 -12.87 6.64
C GLN A 338 23.20 -11.68 7.60
N ARG A 339 23.29 -11.94 8.90
CA ARG A 339 23.64 -10.96 9.94
C ARG A 339 24.62 -11.56 10.94
N GLY A 340 25.55 -10.73 11.44
CA GLY A 340 26.51 -11.11 12.47
C GLY A 340 27.93 -11.39 11.94
N PRO A 341 28.92 -11.50 12.84
CA PRO A 341 30.31 -11.78 12.48
C PRO A 341 30.50 -13.22 11.98
N GLU A 342 31.63 -13.50 11.31
CA GLU A 342 31.84 -14.76 10.58
C GLU A 342 31.73 -16.05 11.42
N GLY A 343 31.96 -15.99 12.73
CA GLY A 343 31.80 -17.11 13.66
C GLY A 343 30.41 -17.27 14.30
N ALA A 344 29.49 -16.31 14.09
CA ALA A 344 28.14 -16.30 14.64
C ALA A 344 27.12 -15.84 13.58
N LYS A 345 27.34 -16.23 12.31
CA LYS A 345 26.46 -15.88 11.19
C LYS A 345 25.06 -16.43 11.44
N CYS A 346 24.12 -15.52 11.57
CA CYS A 346 22.71 -15.81 11.63
C CYS A 346 22.10 -15.55 10.26
N ILE A 347 21.23 -16.45 9.80
CA ILE A 347 20.44 -16.26 8.58
C ILE A 347 19.00 -15.96 9.01
N PRO A 348 18.65 -14.68 9.28
CA PRO A 348 17.29 -14.31 9.68
C PRO A 348 16.30 -14.21 8.52
N GLY A 349 16.75 -14.39 7.28
CA GLY A 349 15.84 -14.33 6.13
C GLY A 349 16.35 -15.03 4.89
N VAL A 350 15.40 -15.50 4.11
CA VAL A 350 15.57 -16.30 2.89
C VAL A 350 14.54 -15.82 1.88
N GLU A 351 14.96 -15.61 0.65
CA GLU A 351 14.08 -15.31 -0.49
C GLU A 351 14.42 -16.28 -1.62
N TYR A 352 13.41 -16.78 -2.30
CA TYR A 352 13.59 -17.66 -3.46
C TYR A 352 12.64 -17.26 -4.58
N GLY A 353 13.12 -17.29 -5.83
CA GLY A 353 12.30 -17.16 -7.03
C GLY A 353 12.70 -18.21 -8.07
N GLY A 354 11.74 -19.03 -8.50
CA GLY A 354 11.94 -20.08 -9.50
C GLY A 354 10.83 -21.14 -9.48
N PRO A 355 10.76 -22.01 -10.51
CA PRO A 355 9.70 -23.01 -10.63
C PRO A 355 9.70 -24.05 -9.48
N ASP A 356 10.85 -24.29 -8.85
CA ASP A 356 11.00 -25.29 -7.79
C ASP A 356 10.78 -24.74 -6.36
N ALA A 357 10.00 -23.66 -6.20
CA ALA A 357 9.92 -22.98 -4.90
C ALA A 357 9.37 -23.87 -3.77
N ASN A 358 8.45 -24.80 -4.07
CA ASN A 358 7.98 -25.78 -3.09
C ASN A 358 9.09 -26.72 -2.60
N HIS A 359 9.94 -27.19 -3.50
CA HIS A 359 11.07 -28.05 -3.14
C HIS A 359 12.07 -27.29 -2.24
N VAL A 360 12.40 -26.05 -2.62
CA VAL A 360 13.31 -25.21 -1.84
C VAL A 360 12.69 -24.82 -0.50
N LEU A 361 11.39 -24.55 -0.44
CA LEU A 361 10.68 -24.23 0.80
C LEU A 361 10.69 -25.41 1.77
N ARG A 362 10.58 -26.65 1.27
CA ARG A 362 10.73 -27.86 2.08
C ARG A 362 12.12 -27.94 2.72
N ILE A 363 13.18 -27.70 1.95
CA ILE A 363 14.56 -27.64 2.49
C ILE A 363 14.64 -26.52 3.55
N VAL A 364 14.18 -25.31 3.23
CA VAL A 364 14.19 -24.18 4.17
C VAL A 364 13.45 -24.51 5.48
N THR A 365 12.37 -25.30 5.41
CA THR A 365 11.61 -25.75 6.57
C THR A 365 12.42 -26.68 7.48
N GLU A 366 13.20 -27.61 6.92
CA GLU A 366 14.08 -28.53 7.68
C GLU A 366 15.18 -27.79 8.44
N TYR A 367 15.61 -26.64 7.91
CA TYR A 367 16.63 -25.81 8.52
C TYR A 367 16.05 -24.68 9.38
N ALA A 368 14.73 -24.55 9.53
CA ALA A 368 14.13 -23.51 10.37
C ALA A 368 14.30 -23.86 11.86
N VAL A 369 15.04 -23.04 12.61
CA VAL A 369 15.30 -23.23 14.04
C VAL A 369 14.91 -22.00 14.83
N ALA A 370 14.09 -22.20 15.87
CA ALA A 370 13.77 -21.18 16.86
C ALA A 370 14.88 -21.09 17.91
N ALA A 371 15.50 -19.92 18.01
CA ALA A 371 16.61 -19.67 18.95
C ALA A 371 16.34 -18.43 19.80
N SER A 372 16.70 -18.51 21.08
CA SER A 372 16.76 -17.34 21.96
C SER A 372 17.99 -16.52 21.61
N ILE A 373 17.81 -15.21 21.47
CA ILE A 373 18.94 -14.28 21.36
C ILE A 373 19.55 -14.20 22.76
N ARG A 374 20.70 -14.85 22.99
CA ARG A 374 21.53 -14.46 24.13
C ARG A 374 22.03 -13.04 23.84
N PRO A 375 21.86 -12.09 24.78
CA PRO A 375 22.31 -10.72 24.61
C PRO A 375 23.82 -10.62 24.36
#